data_AF-A0A7J8UMJ0-F1
#
_entry.id   AF-A0A7J8UMJ0-F1
#
_cell.length_a   1.000
_cell.length_b   1.000
_cell.length_c   1.000
_cell.angle_alpha   90.00
_cell.angle_beta   90.00
_cell.angle_gamma   90.00
#
_symmetry.space_group_name_H-M   'P 1'
#
loop_
_entity.id
_entity.type
_entity.pdbx_description
1 polymer ?
#
loop_
_entity_poly.entity_id
_entity_poly.type
_entity_poly.pdbx_seq_one_letter_code
_entity_poly.pdbx_strand_id
1 'polypeptide(L)'
;MKLNQPAVIGMDDDKGKAVLPPKQDDDSSMSSPSLVIGNPFVSVSNQQEMMDASRVSANMLLERLRGSFSDKVRAARELSKLTKSQPAYRAIFAELPDSISRLLGPLLSEDYYDPELEQDLSYRVSKLKMKQDLMEIVLDISTDDNNKQHMAEHPSVIPLLDRTLYTGTMETTRTAAMTLVSLLSLESNKFIIGKSTIPAALLRFIDIEDAAAAILSLCTVHENIAKFNKLGAIKVMSQKIDEGILVDQLLAILAVLSSRQDVFFEFEDVDAFRRLVEHRRNISSQRAENTSSASAAIRCFTRR
;
A
#
# COMPACT_ATOMS: atom_id res chain seq x y z
N MET A 1 23.10 -58.25 -13.62
CA MET A 1 22.55 -58.66 -12.31
C MET A 1 21.10 -58.21 -12.23
N LYS A 2 20.17 -59.18 -12.09
CA LYS A 2 18.77 -59.20 -11.61
C LYS A 2 17.90 -57.93 -11.85
N LEU A 3 16.89 -57.91 -12.74
CA LEU A 3 15.56 -58.57 -12.79
C LEU A 3 14.54 -58.21 -11.70
N ASN A 4 13.43 -57.63 -12.18
CA ASN A 4 12.01 -57.84 -11.88
C ASN A 4 11.32 -57.36 -10.57
N GLN A 5 10.31 -56.49 -10.81
CA GLN A 5 8.87 -56.56 -10.46
C GLN A 5 8.42 -57.07 -9.08
N PRO A 6 7.37 -56.46 -8.48
CA PRO A 6 6.50 -57.15 -7.53
C PRO A 6 5.17 -57.59 -8.18
N ALA A 7 4.79 -58.83 -7.89
CA ALA A 7 3.47 -59.41 -8.12
C ALA A 7 2.83 -59.78 -6.76
N VAL A 8 1.61 -59.25 -6.55
CA VAL A 8 0.34 -59.82 -6.05
C VAL A 8 0.30 -60.96 -4.98
N ILE A 9 -0.75 -60.87 -4.13
CA ILE A 9 -1.48 -61.91 -3.34
C ILE A 9 -0.81 -62.29 -2.00
N GLY A 10 -1.46 -62.37 -0.82
CA GLY A 10 -2.84 -62.31 -0.34
C GLY A 10 -2.93 -63.04 1.03
N MET A 11 -4.06 -62.88 1.74
CA MET A 11 -4.59 -63.71 2.86
C MET A 11 -3.82 -63.65 4.20
N ASP A 12 -4.40 -63.02 5.22
CA ASP A 12 -5.32 -63.56 6.26
C ASP A 12 -4.51 -63.95 7.51
N ASP A 13 -4.82 -63.32 8.65
CA ASP A 13 -5.19 -64.09 9.85
C ASP A 13 -5.71 -63.20 10.99
N ASP A 14 -6.82 -63.71 11.50
CA ASP A 14 -7.68 -63.34 12.61
C ASP A 14 -6.96 -63.38 13.99
N LYS A 15 -7.32 -62.46 14.89
CA LYS A 15 -7.64 -62.73 16.32
C LYS A 15 -7.68 -61.45 17.16
N GLY A 16 -8.84 -61.20 17.80
CA GLY A 16 -8.92 -60.25 18.91
C GLY A 16 -10.33 -59.95 19.38
N LYS A 17 -10.98 -60.93 20.03
CA LYS A 17 -12.33 -60.89 20.62
C LYS A 17 -12.64 -59.62 21.43
N ALA A 18 -13.75 -58.96 21.10
CA ALA A 18 -14.45 -58.01 21.96
C ALA A 18 -15.60 -58.71 22.70
N VAL A 19 -15.66 -58.54 24.03
CA VAL A 19 -16.79 -58.93 24.88
C VAL A 19 -17.22 -57.68 25.66
N LEU A 20 -18.47 -57.28 25.44
CA LEU A 20 -19.21 -56.23 26.16
C LEU A 20 -19.54 -56.68 27.60
N PRO A 21 -19.87 -55.72 28.48
CA PRO A 21 -21.25 -55.75 28.98
C PRO A 21 -21.95 -54.37 28.92
N PRO A 22 -23.29 -54.34 29.01
CA PRO A 22 -24.10 -53.15 28.73
C PRO A 22 -24.54 -52.38 29.98
N LYS A 23 -24.77 -51.08 29.73
CA LYS A 23 -25.76 -50.12 30.26
C LYS A 23 -26.20 -50.18 31.73
N GLN A 24 -26.02 -49.05 32.41
CA GLN A 24 -27.03 -48.47 33.30
C GLN A 24 -27.30 -47.02 32.88
N ASP A 25 -28.58 -46.74 32.68
CA ASP A 25 -29.15 -45.42 32.44
C ASP A 25 -29.32 -44.66 33.77
N ASP A 26 -29.55 -43.35 33.62
CA ASP A 26 -30.20 -42.41 34.53
C ASP A 26 -29.36 -41.44 35.41
N ASP A 27 -29.46 -40.19 34.94
CA ASP A 27 -29.87 -38.99 35.67
C ASP A 27 -28.85 -37.98 36.20
N SER A 28 -29.06 -36.75 35.70
CA SER A 28 -28.94 -35.44 36.34
C SER A 28 -27.71 -34.54 36.10
N SER A 29 -28.05 -33.36 35.53
CA SER A 29 -27.34 -32.08 35.47
C SER A 29 -26.41 -31.78 34.28
N MET A 30 -27.03 -31.51 33.13
CA MET A 30 -26.44 -30.63 32.10
C MET A 30 -26.42 -29.19 32.63
N SER A 31 -25.29 -28.73 33.15
CA SER A 31 -25.01 -27.30 33.25
C SER A 31 -24.46 -26.85 31.89
N SER A 32 -25.30 -26.20 31.08
CA SER A 32 -24.80 -25.48 29.90
C SER A 32 -23.82 -24.39 30.34
N PRO A 33 -22.68 -24.19 29.66
CA PRO A 33 -21.87 -23.01 29.91
C PRO A 33 -22.65 -21.79 29.44
N SER A 34 -22.93 -20.87 30.36
CA SER A 34 -23.51 -19.57 30.04
C SER A 34 -22.62 -18.88 29.01
N LEU A 35 -23.19 -18.54 27.85
CA LEU A 35 -22.61 -17.56 26.94
C LEU A 35 -22.54 -16.24 27.71
N VAL A 36 -21.37 -15.93 28.25
CA VAL A 36 -21.04 -14.58 28.73
C VAL A 36 -21.00 -13.71 27.49
N ILE A 37 -22.15 -13.13 27.13
CA ILE A 37 -22.21 -12.00 26.23
C ILE A 37 -21.50 -10.87 26.98
N GLY A 38 -20.21 -10.68 26.67
CA GLY A 38 -19.41 -9.60 27.23
C GLY A 38 -20.17 -8.29 27.06
N ASN A 39 -20.30 -7.54 28.15
CA ASN A 39 -21.11 -6.33 28.19
C ASN A 39 -20.56 -5.33 27.16
N PRO A 40 -21.29 -4.99 26.07
CA PRO A 40 -20.75 -4.15 24.99
C PRO A 40 -20.34 -2.75 25.47
N PHE A 41 -20.94 -2.28 26.58
CA PHE A 41 -20.57 -1.02 27.22
C PHE A 41 -19.17 -1.03 27.85
N VAL A 42 -18.72 -2.17 28.41
CA VAL A 42 -17.39 -2.25 29.05
C VAL A 42 -16.28 -2.32 28.00
N SER A 43 -16.52 -2.99 26.86
CA SER A 43 -15.58 -3.02 25.74
C SER A 43 -15.44 -1.66 25.05
N VAL A 44 -16.53 -0.90 24.93
CA VAL A 44 -16.52 0.43 24.29
C VAL A 44 -15.82 1.46 25.18
N SER A 45 -16.07 1.46 26.49
CA SER A 45 -15.37 2.36 27.42
C SER A 45 -13.86 2.14 27.43
N ASN A 46 -13.41 0.87 27.45
CA ASN A 46 -11.99 0.55 27.42
C ASN A 46 -11.32 0.94 26.08
N GLN A 47 -12.03 0.82 24.96
CA GLN A 47 -11.52 1.25 23.66
C GLN A 47 -11.39 2.77 23.55
N GLN A 48 -12.34 3.52 24.12
CA GLN A 48 -12.30 4.97 24.14
C GLN A 48 -11.14 5.49 25.01
N GLU A 49 -10.97 4.94 26.21
CA GLU A 49 -9.86 5.31 27.12
C GLU A 49 -8.49 5.00 26.51
N MET A 50 -8.35 3.86 25.80
CA MET A 50 -7.13 3.50 25.11
C MET A 50 -6.82 4.44 23.93
N MET A 51 -7.86 4.89 23.22
CA MET A 51 -7.73 5.87 22.14
C MET A 51 -7.30 7.24 22.69
N ASP A 52 -7.85 7.66 23.82
CA ASP A 52 -7.47 8.92 24.49
C ASP A 52 -6.02 8.90 24.99
N ALA A 53 -5.56 7.78 25.56
CA ALA A 53 -4.16 7.60 25.92
C ALA A 53 -3.23 7.66 24.69
N SER A 54 -3.66 7.07 23.57
CA SER A 54 -2.92 7.10 22.31
C SER A 54 -2.82 8.53 21.74
N ARG A 55 -3.90 9.32 21.82
CA ARG A 55 -3.92 10.73 21.43
C ARG A 55 -2.95 11.56 22.25
N VAL A 56 -2.99 11.44 23.58
CA VAL A 56 -2.09 12.17 24.49
C VAL A 56 -0.63 11.82 24.20
N SER A 57 -0.33 10.53 24.06
CA SER A 57 1.01 10.03 23.73
C SER A 57 1.52 10.56 22.38
N ALA A 58 0.72 10.44 21.32
CA ALA A 58 1.08 10.95 20.00
C ALA A 58 1.29 12.46 20.02
N ASN A 59 0.44 13.22 20.72
CA ASN A 59 0.59 14.66 20.84
C ASN A 59 1.90 15.07 21.53
N MET A 60 2.32 14.34 22.57
CA MET A 60 3.63 14.57 23.21
C MET A 60 4.79 14.28 22.27
N LEU A 61 4.72 13.20 21.48
CA LEU A 61 5.76 12.86 20.49
C LEU A 61 5.84 13.92 19.38
N LEU A 62 4.70 14.41 18.90
CA LEU A 62 4.63 15.48 17.90
C LEU A 62 5.22 16.80 18.43
N GLU A 63 5.07 17.14 19.72
CA GLU A 63 5.78 18.29 20.31
C GLU A 63 7.29 18.06 20.37
N ARG A 64 7.75 16.85 20.69
CA ARG A 64 9.19 16.51 20.70
C ARG A 64 9.84 16.61 19.31
N LEU A 65 9.07 16.44 18.22
CA LEU A 65 9.54 16.69 16.85
C LEU A 65 9.89 18.16 16.58
N ARG A 66 9.51 19.09 17.44
CA ARG A 66 9.88 20.51 17.37
C ARG A 66 11.08 20.85 18.25
N GLY A 67 11.56 19.90 19.04
CA GLY A 67 12.66 20.05 19.97
C GLY A 67 14.05 19.93 19.34
N SER A 68 15.02 19.48 20.13
CA SER A 68 16.40 19.28 19.69
C SER A 68 16.51 18.20 18.61
N PHE A 69 17.60 18.16 17.85
CA PHE A 69 17.83 17.08 16.88
C PHE A 69 17.73 15.69 17.52
N SER A 70 18.25 15.52 18.74
CA SER A 70 18.14 14.25 19.47
C SER A 70 16.70 13.89 19.80
N ASP A 71 15.89 14.88 20.18
CA ASP A 71 14.46 14.68 20.44
C ASP A 71 13.70 14.33 19.16
N LYS A 72 14.00 14.99 18.04
CA LYS A 72 13.42 14.67 16.74
C LYS A 72 13.68 13.23 16.34
N VAL A 73 14.94 12.77 16.44
CA VAL A 73 15.34 11.39 16.12
C VAL A 73 14.62 10.37 17.02
N ARG A 74 14.57 10.61 18.34
CA ARG A 74 13.92 9.69 19.28
C ARG A 74 12.41 9.66 19.07
N ALA A 75 11.78 10.82 18.92
CA ALA A 75 10.33 10.93 18.73
C ALA A 75 9.88 10.31 17.42
N ALA A 76 10.60 10.54 16.31
CA ALA A 76 10.32 9.90 15.02
C ALA A 76 10.38 8.37 15.12
N ARG A 77 11.41 7.84 15.77
CA ARG A 77 11.56 6.39 15.95
C ARG A 77 10.47 5.77 16.82
N GLU A 78 10.14 6.41 17.93
CA GLU A 78 9.07 5.97 18.82
C GLU A 78 7.70 6.01 18.12
N LEU A 79 7.40 7.10 17.41
CA LEU A 79 6.15 7.27 16.70
C LEU A 79 6.01 6.29 15.53
N SER A 80 7.08 6.05 14.75
CA SER A 80 7.10 5.05 13.66
C SER A 80 6.79 3.65 14.19
N LYS A 81 7.40 3.26 15.31
CA LYS A 81 7.09 1.96 15.94
C LYS A 81 5.61 1.84 16.33
N LEU A 82 5.01 2.93 16.85
CA LEU A 82 3.62 2.95 17.28
C LEU A 82 2.65 2.90 16.11
N THR A 83 2.84 3.72 15.07
CA THR A 83 1.99 3.68 13.87
C THR A 83 2.07 2.35 13.15
N LYS A 84 3.26 1.72 13.13
CA LYS A 84 3.44 0.41 12.51
C LYS A 84 2.71 -0.71 13.26
N SER A 85 2.77 -0.71 14.59
CA SER A 85 2.24 -1.80 15.42
C SER A 85 0.80 -1.63 15.87
N GLN A 86 0.27 -0.40 15.90
CA GLN A 86 -1.03 -0.09 16.49
C GLN A 86 -1.91 0.71 15.54
N PRO A 87 -2.97 0.12 14.98
CA PRO A 87 -3.91 0.83 14.09
C PRO A 87 -4.53 2.08 14.72
N ALA A 88 -4.73 2.10 16.05
CA ALA A 88 -5.25 3.26 16.78
C ALA A 88 -4.37 4.51 16.60
N TYR A 89 -3.04 4.36 16.53
CA TYR A 89 -2.15 5.49 16.28
C TYR A 89 -2.25 6.05 14.86
N ARG A 90 -2.76 5.27 13.91
CA ARG A 90 -2.95 5.75 12.54
C ARG A 90 -4.14 6.69 12.49
N ALA A 91 -5.29 6.33 13.06
CA ALA A 91 -6.54 7.06 12.92
C ALA A 91 -6.59 8.45 13.61
N ILE A 92 -5.71 8.72 14.58
CA ILE A 92 -5.80 9.93 15.42
C ILE A 92 -5.24 11.21 14.79
N PHE A 93 -4.55 11.12 13.65
CA PHE A 93 -3.87 12.29 13.07
C PHE A 93 -4.87 13.31 12.50
N ALA A 94 -5.94 12.88 11.84
CA ALA A 94 -7.01 13.75 11.37
C ALA A 94 -7.70 14.55 12.49
N GLU A 95 -7.75 13.99 13.70
CA GLU A 95 -8.41 14.61 14.86
C GLU A 95 -7.51 15.60 15.61
N LEU A 96 -6.19 15.42 15.51
CA LEU A 96 -5.21 16.23 16.23
C LEU A 96 -4.89 17.53 15.47
N PRO A 97 -5.04 18.70 16.11
CA PRO A 97 -4.72 19.98 15.48
C PRO A 97 -3.28 20.04 14.98
N ASP A 98 -3.12 20.49 13.73
CA ASP A 98 -1.84 20.69 13.04
C ASP A 98 -0.90 19.47 13.06
N SER A 99 -1.42 18.25 13.29
CA SER A 99 -0.62 17.05 13.48
C SER A 99 0.23 16.73 12.24
N ILE A 100 -0.35 16.84 11.05
CA ILE A 100 0.33 16.64 9.77
C ILE A 100 1.43 17.68 9.62
N SER A 101 1.14 18.98 9.82
CA SER A 101 2.15 20.04 9.76
C SER A 101 3.31 19.81 10.75
N ARG A 102 3.01 19.40 11.98
CA ARG A 102 4.02 19.10 13.02
C ARG A 102 4.87 17.88 12.64
N LEU A 103 4.25 16.83 12.08
CA LEU A 103 4.94 15.65 11.57
C LEU A 103 5.87 15.98 10.40
N LEU A 104 5.39 16.80 9.45
CA LEU A 104 6.15 17.15 8.26
C LEU A 104 7.25 18.19 8.53
N GLY A 105 7.17 18.92 9.65
CA GLY A 105 8.14 19.97 10.03
C GLY A 105 9.59 19.56 9.79
N PRO A 106 10.10 18.47 10.41
CA PRO A 106 11.48 18.00 10.22
C PRO A 106 11.84 17.53 8.80
N LEU A 107 10.85 17.19 7.96
CA LEU A 107 11.06 16.79 6.56
C LEU A 107 11.11 18.00 5.62
N LEU A 108 10.32 19.03 5.93
CA LEU A 108 10.20 20.26 5.15
C LEU A 108 11.30 21.25 5.51
N SER A 109 11.73 21.25 6.77
CA SER A 109 12.89 21.97 7.23
C SER A 109 14.12 21.52 6.45
N GLU A 110 14.65 22.40 5.61
CA GLU A 110 16.07 22.39 5.23
C GLU A 110 16.95 22.92 6.38
N ASP A 111 16.43 22.87 7.61
CA ASP A 111 16.96 23.63 8.72
C ASP A 111 18.37 23.16 9.08
N TYR A 112 19.25 24.16 9.09
CA TYR A 112 20.61 24.15 9.60
C TYR A 112 21.57 23.25 8.81
N TYR A 113 22.00 23.76 7.65
CA TYR A 113 23.24 23.30 7.03
C TYR A 113 24.41 23.84 7.86
N ASP A 114 24.86 23.03 8.82
CA ASP A 114 26.11 23.25 9.53
C ASP A 114 27.18 22.36 8.88
N PRO A 115 28.16 22.95 8.16
CA PRO A 115 29.21 22.21 7.49
C PRO A 115 30.03 21.30 8.43
N GLU A 116 30.12 21.63 9.72
CA GLU A 116 30.85 20.82 10.70
C GLU A 116 30.03 19.60 11.12
N LEU A 117 28.73 19.76 11.39
CA LEU A 117 27.84 18.65 11.72
C LEU A 117 27.61 17.71 10.52
N GLU A 118 27.56 18.25 9.30
CA GLU A 118 27.44 17.43 8.08
C GLU A 118 28.73 16.64 7.75
N GLN A 119 29.86 16.96 8.37
CA GLN A 119 31.05 16.09 8.30
C GLN A 119 30.95 14.89 9.24
N ASP A 120 30.16 14.97 10.32
CA ASP A 120 29.93 13.85 11.22
C ASP A 120 29.02 12.79 10.56
N LEU A 121 29.61 11.62 10.31
CA LEU A 121 28.91 10.46 9.76
C LEU A 121 27.75 10.01 10.66
N SER A 122 27.90 10.07 11.99
CA SER A 122 26.87 9.68 12.94
C SER A 122 25.64 10.58 12.85
N TYR A 123 25.87 11.89 12.72
CA TYR A 123 24.82 12.88 12.50
C TYR A 123 24.06 12.60 11.19
N ARG A 124 24.79 12.41 10.08
CA ARG A 124 24.19 12.11 8.77
C ARG A 124 23.36 10.84 8.76
N VAL A 125 23.88 9.76 9.35
CA VAL A 125 23.15 8.49 9.48
C VAL A 125 21.88 8.68 10.31
N SER A 126 21.97 9.41 11.43
CA SER A 126 20.81 9.68 12.29
C SER A 126 19.76 10.56 11.58
N LYS A 127 20.20 11.55 10.80
CA LYS A 127 19.34 12.44 10.01
C LYS A 127 18.62 11.67 8.90
N LEU A 128 19.32 10.79 8.18
CA LEU A 128 18.73 9.91 7.17
C LEU A 128 17.72 8.95 7.80
N LYS A 129 18.08 8.32 8.92
CA LYS A 129 17.17 7.39 9.60
C LYS A 129 15.91 8.09 10.13
N MET A 130 16.06 9.30 10.68
CA MET A 130 14.91 10.11 11.08
C MET A 130 14.00 10.43 9.88
N LYS A 131 14.56 10.81 8.73
CA LYS A 131 13.76 11.05 7.50
C LYS A 131 13.03 9.79 7.04
N GLN A 132 13.68 8.63 7.07
CA GLN A 132 13.04 7.34 6.78
C GLN A 132 11.88 7.05 7.75
N ASP A 133 12.14 7.15 9.06
CA ASP A 133 11.12 6.89 10.09
C ASP A 133 9.91 7.83 9.93
N LEU A 134 10.14 9.11 9.59
CA LEU A 134 9.07 10.07 9.32
C LEU A 134 8.29 9.75 8.04
N MET A 135 8.97 9.33 6.97
CA MET A 135 8.31 8.90 5.73
C MET A 135 7.47 7.62 5.94
N GLU A 136 7.95 6.69 6.78
CA GLU A 136 7.17 5.51 7.18
C GLU A 136 5.91 5.91 7.96
N ILE A 137 6.01 6.86 8.90
CA ILE A 137 4.83 7.38 9.60
C ILE A 137 3.84 7.96 8.61
N VAL A 138 4.30 8.78 7.66
CA VAL A 138 3.45 9.37 6.60
C VAL A 138 2.72 8.28 5.81
N LEU A 139 3.41 7.18 5.45
CA LEU A 139 2.79 6.03 4.80
C LEU A 139 1.76 5.36 5.71
N ASP A 140 2.11 5.05 6.97
CA ASP A 140 1.24 4.34 7.90
C ASP A 140 -0.06 5.11 8.16
N ILE A 141 0.03 6.42 8.41
CA ILE A 141 -1.16 7.25 8.66
C ILE A 141 -2.02 7.37 7.41
N SER A 142 -1.42 7.32 6.20
CA SER A 142 -2.16 7.34 4.94
C SER A 142 -2.98 6.09 4.68
N THR A 143 -2.91 5.06 5.53
CA THR A 143 -3.77 3.86 5.40
C THR A 143 -5.19 4.08 5.92
N ASP A 144 -5.40 5.10 6.75
CA ASP A 144 -6.70 5.49 7.28
C ASP A 144 -7.42 6.49 6.34
N ASP A 145 -8.70 6.27 6.07
CA ASP A 145 -9.44 7.05 5.07
C ASP A 145 -9.66 8.53 5.47
N ASN A 146 -9.86 8.82 6.76
CA ASN A 146 -10.00 10.21 7.22
C ASN A 146 -8.69 10.95 7.01
N ASN A 147 -7.57 10.32 7.37
CA ASN A 147 -6.25 10.89 7.12
C ASN A 147 -5.96 11.07 5.64
N LYS A 148 -6.31 10.11 4.78
CA LYS A 148 -6.06 10.22 3.32
C LYS A 148 -6.61 11.51 2.75
N GLN A 149 -7.84 11.87 3.11
CA GLN A 149 -8.46 13.09 2.61
C GLN A 149 -7.71 14.33 3.12
N HIS A 150 -7.52 14.44 4.44
CA HIS A 150 -6.80 15.56 5.04
C HIS A 150 -5.38 15.72 4.50
N MET A 151 -4.68 14.61 4.27
CA MET A 151 -3.33 14.61 3.71
C MET A 151 -3.29 15.13 2.27
N ALA A 152 -4.21 14.72 1.41
CA ALA A 152 -4.23 15.19 0.02
C ALA A 152 -4.59 16.68 -0.07
N GLU A 153 -5.48 17.16 0.80
CA GLU A 153 -5.87 18.57 0.89
C GLU A 153 -4.79 19.44 1.58
N HIS A 154 -3.91 18.84 2.38
CA HIS A 154 -2.85 19.56 3.09
C HIS A 154 -1.81 20.13 2.11
N PRO A 155 -1.49 21.45 2.18
CA PRO A 155 -0.70 22.14 1.17
C PRO A 155 0.73 21.59 1.00
N SER A 156 1.29 20.96 2.04
CA SER A 156 2.68 20.50 2.04
C SER A 156 2.88 19.02 1.72
N VAL A 157 1.83 18.18 1.77
CA VAL A 157 2.01 16.72 1.61
C VAL A 157 2.35 16.37 0.17
N ILE A 158 1.54 16.82 -0.79
CA ILE A 158 1.77 16.51 -2.21
C ILE A 158 3.12 17.06 -2.71
N PRO A 159 3.51 18.32 -2.42
CA PRO A 159 4.84 18.82 -2.75
C PRO A 159 5.98 18.05 -2.08
N LEU A 160 5.80 17.60 -0.83
CA LEU A 160 6.80 16.79 -0.14
C LEU A 160 7.00 15.44 -0.84
N LEU A 161 5.90 14.75 -1.17
CA LEU A 161 5.95 13.45 -1.87
C LEU A 161 6.59 13.61 -3.25
N ASP A 162 6.24 14.67 -3.98
CA ASP A 162 6.83 15.00 -5.28
C ASP A 162 8.35 15.19 -5.17
N ARG A 163 8.79 16.07 -4.27
CA ARG A 163 10.22 16.30 -4.00
C ARG A 163 10.93 15.00 -3.58
N THR A 164 10.31 14.20 -2.72
CA THR A 164 10.89 12.94 -2.21
C THR A 164 11.06 11.91 -3.31
N LEU A 165 10.18 11.86 -4.31
CA LEU A 165 10.40 11.03 -5.49
C LEU A 165 11.73 11.41 -6.17
N TYR A 166 12.00 12.70 -6.39
CA TYR A 166 13.20 13.18 -7.07
C TYR A 166 14.50 13.08 -6.27
N THR A 167 14.47 13.43 -4.98
CA THR A 167 15.68 13.64 -4.15
C THR A 167 15.85 12.60 -3.04
N GLY A 168 14.90 11.67 -2.91
CA GLY A 168 14.93 10.63 -1.87
C GLY A 168 16.04 9.60 -2.09
N THR A 169 16.33 8.85 -1.03
CA THR A 169 16.99 7.54 -1.16
C THR A 169 16.01 6.55 -1.79
N MET A 170 16.52 5.45 -2.36
CA MET A 170 15.69 4.38 -2.94
C MET A 170 14.52 3.96 -2.02
N GLU A 171 14.80 3.84 -0.72
CA GLU A 171 13.79 3.49 0.29
C GLU A 171 12.74 4.60 0.43
N THR A 172 13.15 5.85 0.66
CA THR A 172 12.18 6.96 0.82
C THR A 172 11.40 7.26 -0.46
N THR A 173 12.00 7.08 -1.64
CA THR A 173 11.34 7.19 -2.94
C THR A 173 10.27 6.11 -3.07
N ARG A 174 10.60 4.86 -2.71
CA ARG A 174 9.61 3.77 -2.69
C ARG A 174 8.49 4.05 -1.70
N THR A 175 8.80 4.48 -0.47
CA THR A 175 7.81 4.85 0.54
C THR A 175 6.90 6.00 0.06
N ALA A 176 7.45 6.99 -0.65
CA ALA A 176 6.65 8.06 -1.25
C ALA A 176 5.69 7.52 -2.33
N ALA A 177 6.16 6.63 -3.21
CA ALA A 177 5.30 5.97 -4.20
C ALA A 177 4.19 5.13 -3.53
N MET A 178 4.52 4.34 -2.51
CA MET A 178 3.53 3.58 -1.71
C MET A 178 2.51 4.50 -1.03
N THR A 179 2.95 5.64 -0.51
CA THR A 179 2.06 6.64 0.10
C THR A 179 1.08 7.18 -0.94
N LEU A 180 1.56 7.49 -2.15
CA LEU A 180 0.70 7.93 -3.26
C LEU A 180 -0.32 6.86 -3.63
N VAL A 181 0.07 5.58 -3.72
CA VAL A 181 -0.87 4.46 -3.95
C VAL A 181 -1.96 4.45 -2.88
N SER A 182 -1.58 4.60 -1.60
CA SER A 182 -2.53 4.62 -0.49
C SER A 182 -3.49 5.81 -0.59
N LEU A 183 -2.98 7.03 -0.82
CA LEU A 183 -3.80 8.23 -0.98
C LEU A 183 -4.76 8.14 -2.16
N LEU A 184 -4.33 7.54 -3.28
CA LEU A 184 -5.12 7.37 -4.49
C LEU A 184 -6.19 6.27 -4.39
N SER A 185 -6.23 5.51 -3.30
CA SER A 185 -7.37 4.61 -3.03
C SER A 185 -8.67 5.38 -2.77
N LEU A 186 -8.58 6.66 -2.40
CA LEU A 186 -9.71 7.56 -2.25
C LEU A 186 -9.95 8.35 -3.54
N GLU A 187 -11.17 8.30 -4.07
CA GLU A 187 -11.51 8.88 -5.38
C GLU A 187 -11.29 10.41 -5.43
N SER A 188 -11.65 11.14 -4.36
CA SER A 188 -11.47 12.59 -4.26
C SER A 188 -10.00 13.00 -4.42
N ASN A 189 -9.08 12.20 -3.87
CA ASN A 189 -7.64 12.47 -3.91
C ASN A 189 -7.07 12.36 -5.33
N LYS A 190 -7.65 11.54 -6.20
CA LYS A 190 -7.18 11.37 -7.59
C LYS A 190 -7.28 12.66 -8.40
N PHE A 191 -8.29 13.49 -8.11
CA PHE A 191 -8.43 14.80 -8.76
C PHE A 191 -7.40 15.81 -8.26
N ILE A 192 -7.08 15.81 -6.97
CA ILE A 192 -6.08 16.71 -6.37
C ILE A 192 -4.68 16.34 -6.88
N ILE A 193 -4.30 15.07 -6.71
CA ILE A 193 -2.99 14.55 -7.09
C ILE A 193 -2.81 14.60 -8.61
N GLY A 194 -3.84 14.26 -9.37
CA GLY A 194 -3.82 14.31 -10.83
C GLY A 194 -3.56 15.71 -11.40
N LYS A 195 -3.99 16.77 -10.70
CA LYS A 195 -3.72 18.17 -11.10
C LYS A 195 -2.32 18.66 -10.74
N SER A 196 -1.63 18.00 -9.81
CA SER A 196 -0.27 18.36 -9.36
C SER A 196 0.85 17.99 -10.35
N THR A 197 2.10 18.14 -9.95
CA THR A 197 3.31 17.70 -10.69
C THR A 197 3.58 16.19 -10.60
N ILE A 198 2.92 15.48 -9.66
CA ILE A 198 3.09 14.05 -9.40
C ILE A 198 3.00 13.17 -10.67
N PRO A 199 2.06 13.37 -11.62
CA PRO A 199 2.02 12.55 -12.83
C PRO A 199 3.33 12.52 -13.62
N ALA A 200 4.06 13.65 -13.68
CA ALA A 200 5.36 13.71 -14.34
C ALA A 200 6.45 12.98 -13.53
N ALA A 201 6.43 13.13 -12.21
CA ALA A 201 7.35 12.44 -11.31
C ALA A 201 7.18 10.92 -11.38
N LEU A 202 5.95 10.43 -11.29
CA LEU A 202 5.64 9.00 -11.39
C LEU A 202 6.10 8.40 -12.71
N LEU A 203 5.92 9.12 -13.83
CA LEU A 203 6.36 8.64 -15.13
C LEU A 203 7.89 8.49 -15.21
N ARG A 204 8.63 9.38 -14.55
CA ARG A 204 10.10 9.27 -14.46
C ARG A 204 10.57 8.05 -13.65
N PHE A 205 9.81 7.66 -12.63
CA PHE A 205 10.12 6.56 -11.71
C PHE A 205 9.25 5.32 -11.95
N ILE A 206 8.82 5.13 -13.20
CA ILE A 206 7.86 4.09 -13.58
C ILE A 206 8.42 2.66 -13.47
N ASP A 207 9.73 2.52 -13.30
CA ASP A 207 10.42 1.26 -12.98
C ASP A 207 10.20 0.78 -11.53
N ILE A 208 9.62 1.64 -10.67
CA ILE A 208 9.16 1.28 -9.33
C ILE A 208 7.72 0.76 -9.43
N GLU A 209 7.48 -0.47 -8.95
CA GLU A 209 6.16 -1.12 -8.97
C GLU A 209 5.06 -0.24 -8.37
N ASP A 210 5.33 0.39 -7.23
CA ASP A 210 4.40 1.27 -6.53
C ASP A 210 4.11 2.54 -7.35
N ALA A 211 5.06 3.04 -8.14
CA ALA A 211 4.84 4.17 -9.04
C ALA A 211 3.95 3.78 -10.22
N ALA A 212 4.18 2.61 -10.83
CA ALA A 212 3.31 2.07 -11.87
C ALA A 212 1.88 1.86 -11.35
N ALA A 213 1.72 1.34 -10.13
CA ALA A 213 0.41 1.20 -9.48
C ALA A 213 -0.28 2.56 -9.25
N ALA A 214 0.46 3.58 -8.84
CA ALA A 214 -0.07 4.93 -8.67
C ALA A 214 -0.53 5.54 -10.01
N ILE A 215 0.22 5.35 -11.10
CA ILE A 215 -0.18 5.78 -12.46
C ILE A 215 -1.48 5.08 -12.86
N LEU A 216 -1.56 3.76 -12.69
CA LEU A 216 -2.76 3.00 -13.04
C LEU A 216 -3.99 3.51 -12.27
N SER A 217 -3.84 3.81 -10.98
CA SER A 217 -4.92 4.39 -10.17
C SER A 217 -5.33 5.77 -10.65
N LEU A 218 -4.39 6.66 -10.97
CA LEU A 218 -4.68 7.98 -11.52
C LEU A 218 -5.41 7.91 -12.87
N CYS A 219 -5.07 6.94 -13.72
CA CYS A 219 -5.69 6.71 -15.03
C CYS A 219 -7.13 6.18 -14.96
N THR A 220 -7.68 5.95 -13.77
CA THR A 220 -9.14 5.72 -13.61
C THR A 220 -9.95 7.00 -13.82
N VAL A 221 -9.31 8.17 -13.70
CA VAL A 221 -9.90 9.49 -13.98
C VAL A 221 -9.54 9.92 -15.40
N HIS A 222 -10.55 10.23 -16.23
CA HIS A 222 -10.38 10.50 -17.66
C HIS A 222 -9.47 11.70 -17.98
N GLU A 223 -9.53 12.77 -17.18
CA GLU A 223 -8.70 13.96 -17.32
C GLU A 223 -7.21 13.64 -17.14
N ASN A 224 -6.90 12.71 -16.22
CA ASN A 224 -5.52 12.29 -15.94
C ASN A 224 -4.94 11.49 -17.11
N ILE A 225 -5.75 10.70 -17.82
CA ILE A 225 -5.31 9.98 -19.03
C ILE A 225 -4.76 10.97 -20.07
N ALA A 226 -5.50 12.04 -20.36
CA ALA A 226 -5.04 13.09 -21.29
C ALA A 226 -3.73 13.72 -20.83
N LYS A 227 -3.56 13.92 -19.52
CA LYS A 227 -2.34 14.48 -18.95
C LYS A 227 -1.14 13.54 -19.13
N PHE A 228 -1.30 12.24 -18.88
CA PHE A 228 -0.23 11.26 -19.10
C PHE A 228 0.15 11.15 -20.58
N ASN A 229 -0.81 11.19 -21.50
CA ASN A 229 -0.50 11.19 -22.94
C ASN A 229 0.30 12.43 -23.35
N LYS A 230 -0.09 13.62 -22.87
CA LYS A 230 0.70 14.86 -23.08
C LYS A 230 2.11 14.81 -22.50
N LEU A 231 2.32 14.02 -21.44
CA LEU A 231 3.65 13.77 -20.87
C LEU A 231 4.45 12.72 -21.64
N GLY A 232 3.92 12.16 -22.73
CA GLY A 232 4.58 11.14 -23.54
C GLY A 232 4.60 9.75 -22.89
N ALA A 233 3.61 9.44 -22.03
CA ALA A 233 3.59 8.19 -21.25
C ALA A 233 3.70 6.92 -22.11
N ILE A 234 3.06 6.89 -23.28
CA ILE A 234 3.09 5.73 -24.20
C ILE A 234 4.52 5.41 -24.62
N LYS A 235 5.30 6.43 -25.01
CA LYS A 235 6.68 6.27 -25.45
C LYS A 235 7.56 5.76 -24.30
N VAL A 236 7.43 6.39 -23.13
CA VAL A 236 8.23 6.01 -21.93
C VAL A 236 7.93 4.58 -21.52
N MET A 237 6.65 4.18 -21.46
CA MET A 237 6.25 2.82 -21.09
C MET A 237 6.72 1.78 -22.12
N SER A 238 6.64 2.10 -23.41
CA SER A 238 7.07 1.20 -24.48
C SER A 238 8.57 0.93 -24.40
N GLN A 239 9.38 1.96 -24.16
CA GLN A 239 10.82 1.82 -23.91
C GLN A 239 11.12 0.93 -22.69
N LYS A 240 10.39 1.11 -21.59
CA LYS A 240 10.57 0.30 -20.38
C LYS A 240 10.16 -1.17 -20.57
N ILE A 241 9.13 -1.41 -21.38
CA ILE A 241 8.73 -2.77 -21.79
C ILE A 241 9.81 -3.42 -22.66
N ASP A 242 10.42 -2.67 -23.59
CA ASP A 242 11.53 -3.17 -24.41
C ASP A 242 12.75 -3.55 -23.56
N GLU A 243 12.98 -2.84 -22.45
CA GLU A 243 13.99 -3.15 -21.44
C GLU A 243 13.61 -4.35 -20.54
N GLY A 244 12.38 -4.89 -20.64
CA GLY A 244 11.87 -5.99 -19.82
C GLY A 244 11.44 -5.57 -18.41
N ILE A 245 11.25 -4.28 -18.16
CA ILE A 245 10.88 -3.73 -16.84
C ILE A 245 9.36 -3.67 -16.70
N LEU A 246 8.82 -4.33 -15.67
CA LEU A 246 7.40 -4.30 -15.28
C LEU A 246 6.42 -4.55 -16.45
N VAL A 247 6.77 -5.45 -17.36
CA VAL A 247 6.09 -5.64 -18.65
C VAL A 247 4.56 -5.75 -18.51
N ASP A 248 4.07 -6.60 -17.62
CA ASP A 248 2.63 -6.82 -17.45
C ASP A 248 1.91 -5.58 -16.90
N GLN A 249 2.50 -4.91 -15.91
CA GLN A 249 1.95 -3.71 -15.29
C GLN A 249 1.91 -2.55 -16.29
N LEU A 250 2.97 -2.37 -17.08
CA LEU A 250 3.05 -1.31 -18.07
C LEU A 250 2.11 -1.56 -19.26
N LEU A 251 1.94 -2.82 -19.70
CA LEU A 251 0.94 -3.18 -20.70
C LEU A 251 -0.48 -2.89 -20.20
N ALA A 252 -0.79 -3.16 -18.93
CA ALA A 252 -2.07 -2.83 -18.33
C ALA A 252 -2.33 -1.31 -18.35
N ILE A 253 -1.33 -0.49 -18.01
CA ILE A 253 -1.46 0.97 -18.05
C ILE A 253 -1.64 1.46 -19.49
N LEU A 254 -0.83 0.97 -20.44
CA LEU A 254 -0.96 1.30 -21.86
C LEU A 254 -2.35 0.96 -22.40
N ALA A 255 -2.96 -0.14 -21.96
CA ALA A 255 -4.32 -0.51 -22.36
C ALA A 255 -5.36 0.52 -21.87
N VAL A 256 -5.20 1.02 -20.65
CA VAL A 256 -6.05 2.09 -20.10
C VAL A 256 -5.84 3.40 -20.85
N LEU A 257 -4.58 3.80 -21.11
CA LEU A 257 -4.27 5.02 -21.86
C LEU A 257 -4.83 4.99 -23.29
N SER A 258 -4.83 3.81 -23.92
CA SER A 258 -5.30 3.58 -25.29
C SER A 258 -6.82 3.42 -25.41
N SER A 259 -7.56 3.36 -24.30
CA SER A 259 -9.03 3.27 -24.32
C SER A 259 -9.70 4.53 -24.89
N ARG A 260 -8.93 5.62 -25.01
CA ARG A 260 -9.34 6.91 -25.56
C ARG A 260 -9.18 6.94 -27.08
N GLN A 261 -10.29 7.15 -27.80
CA GLN A 261 -10.32 7.23 -29.27
C GLN A 261 -9.48 8.39 -29.84
N ASP A 262 -9.21 9.44 -29.06
CA ASP A 262 -8.40 10.60 -29.46
C ASP A 262 -6.88 10.33 -29.44
N VAL A 263 -6.44 9.22 -28.83
CA VAL A 263 -5.02 8.82 -28.75
C VAL A 263 -4.59 8.00 -29.97
N PHE A 264 -5.56 7.49 -30.74
CA PHE A 264 -5.31 6.73 -31.97
C PHE A 264 -4.58 7.53 -33.05
N PHE A 265 -4.53 8.86 -32.94
CA PHE A 265 -3.89 9.73 -33.92
C PHE A 265 -2.38 9.96 -33.71
N GLU A 266 -1.83 9.62 -32.54
CA GLU A 266 -0.39 9.80 -32.23
C GLU A 266 0.40 8.47 -32.12
N PHE A 267 -0.21 7.32 -32.46
CA PHE A 267 0.53 6.07 -32.59
C PHE A 267 1.45 6.10 -33.81
N GLU A 268 2.62 6.72 -33.69
CA GLU A 268 3.76 6.45 -34.56
C GLU A 268 4.40 5.07 -34.23
N ASP A 269 4.08 4.49 -33.06
CA ASP A 269 4.63 3.23 -32.58
C ASP A 269 3.64 2.05 -32.78
N VAL A 270 3.65 1.49 -33.98
CA VAL A 270 2.87 0.31 -34.39
C VAL A 270 3.18 -0.92 -33.52
N ASP A 271 4.38 -0.99 -32.92
CA ASP A 271 4.82 -2.11 -32.09
C ASP A 271 4.14 -2.09 -30.71
N ALA A 272 3.97 -0.91 -30.11
CA ALA A 272 3.21 -0.74 -28.86
C ALA A 272 1.76 -1.22 -29.00
N PHE A 273 1.09 -0.85 -30.10
CA PHE A 273 -0.29 -1.26 -30.38
C PHE A 273 -0.41 -2.77 -30.59
N ARG A 274 0.52 -3.40 -31.32
CA ARG A 274 0.53 -4.86 -31.54
C ARG A 274 0.62 -5.62 -30.22
N ARG A 275 1.52 -5.18 -29.33
CA ARG A 275 1.71 -5.77 -28.00
C ARG A 275 0.48 -5.65 -27.11
N LEU A 276 -0.21 -4.52 -27.17
CA LEU A 276 -1.51 -4.34 -26.50
C LEU A 276 -2.58 -5.32 -27.01
N VAL A 277 -2.67 -5.48 -28.33
CA VAL A 277 -3.61 -6.43 -28.95
C VAL A 277 -3.30 -7.87 -28.53
N GLU A 278 -2.02 -8.23 -28.45
CA GLU A 278 -1.55 -9.54 -28.03
C GLU A 278 -1.79 -9.81 -26.53
N HIS A 279 -1.48 -8.84 -25.66
CA HIS A 279 -1.78 -8.91 -24.23
C HIS A 279 -3.28 -9.08 -23.97
N ARG A 280 -4.13 -8.31 -24.69
CA ARG A 280 -5.59 -8.45 -24.60
C ARG A 280 -6.07 -9.84 -25.04
N ARG A 281 -5.46 -10.43 -26.07
CA ARG A 281 -5.76 -11.81 -26.50
C ARG A 281 -5.35 -12.81 -25.42
N ASN A 282 -4.18 -12.67 -24.81
CA ASN A 282 -3.71 -13.57 -23.75
C ASN A 282 -4.59 -13.51 -22.50
N ILE A 283 -4.98 -12.32 -22.03
CA ILE A 283 -5.94 -12.17 -20.92
C ILE A 283 -7.29 -12.81 -21.28
N SER A 284 -7.76 -12.63 -22.51
CA SER A 284 -9.02 -13.25 -22.95
C SER A 284 -8.94 -14.78 -23.02
N SER A 285 -7.79 -15.34 -23.38
CA SER A 285 -7.53 -16.79 -23.40
C SER A 285 -7.46 -17.37 -21.97
N GLN A 286 -6.74 -16.71 -21.06
CA GLN A 286 -6.68 -17.10 -19.65
C GLN A 286 -8.04 -16.99 -18.94
N ARG A 287 -8.91 -16.09 -19.39
CA ARG A 287 -10.29 -15.98 -18.90
C ARG A 287 -11.22 -17.06 -19.46
N ALA A 288 -10.91 -17.62 -20.64
CA ALA A 288 -11.62 -18.77 -21.20
C ALA A 288 -11.26 -20.08 -20.46
N GLU A 289 -10.03 -20.20 -19.96
CA GLU A 289 -9.57 -21.37 -19.18
C GLU A 289 -9.99 -21.29 -17.70
N ASN A 290 -10.04 -20.08 -17.11
CA ASN A 290 -10.34 -19.88 -15.69
C ASN A 290 -11.79 -19.46 -15.43
N THR A 291 -12.74 -20.27 -15.87
CA THR A 291 -14.14 -20.14 -15.44
C THR A 291 -14.31 -20.80 -14.05
N SER A 292 -13.73 -20.21 -12.99
CA SER A 292 -14.26 -20.40 -11.61
C SER A 292 -13.77 -19.43 -10.50
N SER A 293 -12.71 -18.61 -10.64
CA SER A 293 -12.22 -17.87 -9.43
C SER A 293 -11.66 -16.44 -9.60
N ALA A 294 -11.89 -15.72 -10.70
CA ALA A 294 -11.33 -14.37 -10.88
C ALA A 294 -12.36 -13.31 -11.31
N SER A 295 -13.58 -13.35 -10.74
CA SER A 295 -14.68 -12.47 -11.17
C SER A 295 -14.81 -11.12 -10.43
N ALA A 296 -13.85 -10.73 -9.59
CA ALA A 296 -13.97 -9.53 -8.74
C ALA A 296 -13.18 -8.30 -9.23
N ALA A 297 -12.03 -8.44 -9.90
CA ALA A 297 -11.18 -7.26 -10.21
C ALA A 297 -11.46 -6.59 -11.57
N ILE A 298 -12.17 -7.26 -12.51
CA ILE A 298 -12.49 -6.72 -13.84
C ILE A 298 -13.95 -7.02 -14.18
N ARG A 299 -14.86 -6.50 -13.34
CA ARG A 299 -16.30 -6.47 -13.62
C ARG A 299 -16.88 -5.04 -13.71
N CYS A 300 -16.07 -4.01 -13.44
CA CYS A 300 -16.53 -2.62 -13.52
C CYS A 300 -16.40 -1.93 -14.88
N PHE A 301 -15.85 -2.58 -15.93
CA PHE A 301 -15.62 -1.90 -17.22
C PHE A 301 -16.39 -2.46 -18.43
N THR A 302 -17.43 -3.28 -18.22
CA THR A 302 -18.32 -3.71 -19.32
C THR A 302 -19.81 -3.62 -19.03
N ARG A 303 -20.26 -2.69 -18.17
CA ARG A 303 -21.68 -2.28 -18.17
C ARG A 303 -21.86 -0.77 -18.07
N ARG A 304 -22.07 -0.21 -19.27
CA ARG A 304 -22.67 1.09 -19.65
C ARG A 304 -21.90 2.35 -19.31
#